data_AF-A0A922LW09-F1
#
_entry.id   AF-A0A922LW09-F1
#
_cell.length_a   1.000
_cell.length_b   1.000
_cell.length_c   1.000
_cell.angle_alpha   90.00
_cell.angle_beta   90.00
_cell.angle_gamma   90.00
#
_symmetry.space_group_name_H-M   'P 1'
#
loop_
_entity.id
_entity.type
_entity.pdbx_description
1 polymer ?
#
loop_
_entity_poly.entity_id
_entity_poly.type
_entity_poly.pdbx_seq_one_letter_code
_entity_poly.pdbx_strand_id
1 'polypeptide(L)'
;ISVIPDDSDAIAEEVRNYMNRYDYVITSGGIGSTHDDVTYEGVAKALNEKIIIHPKFLQTLRRLSEPNMISSSDPITKLAKIPESSELLYAMGIQMDSESSYPIVKVKNIFILPGVPCLFNMGLEIIKVIVMFNPEKSLDVRERTALRKTVGV
;
A
#
# COMPACT_ATOMS: atom_id res chain seq x y z
N ILE A 1 6.24 11.79 -10.11
CA ILE A 1 7.12 10.62 -9.92
C ILE A 1 8.35 11.15 -9.21
N SER A 2 8.78 10.49 -8.14
CA SER A 2 9.96 10.84 -7.36
C SER A 2 10.81 9.61 -7.17
N VAL A 3 12.11 9.79 -7.01
CA VAL A 3 13.07 8.74 -6.64
C VAL A 3 13.78 9.23 -5.40
N ILE A 4 13.71 8.44 -4.33
CA ILE A 4 14.09 8.85 -2.99
C ILE A 4 15.07 7.79 -2.46
N PRO A 5 16.11 8.16 -1.69
CA PRO A 5 16.95 7.17 -1.00
C PRO A 5 16.15 6.37 0.04
N ASP A 6 16.73 5.25 0.48
CA ASP A 6 16.25 4.42 1.61
C ASP A 6 16.47 5.14 2.96
N ASP A 7 15.83 6.29 3.12
CA ASP A 7 15.85 7.15 4.29
C ASP A 7 14.42 7.51 4.70
N SER A 8 14.05 7.19 5.94
CA SER A 8 12.66 7.36 6.40
C SER A 8 12.19 8.80 6.39
N ASP A 9 13.10 9.77 6.51
CA ASP A 9 12.78 11.18 6.63
C ASP A 9 12.52 11.78 5.26
N ALA A 10 13.36 11.44 4.28
CA ALA A 10 13.16 11.77 2.87
C ALA A 10 11.86 11.15 2.33
N ILE A 11 11.58 9.87 2.67
CA ILE A 11 10.32 9.22 2.31
C ILE A 11 9.14 9.94 2.97
N ALA A 12 9.24 10.27 4.26
CA ALA A 12 8.16 10.93 4.99
C ALA A 12 7.82 12.32 4.42
N GLU A 13 8.84 13.09 4.03
CA GLU A 13 8.67 14.40 3.40
C GLU A 13 7.90 14.29 2.08
N GLU A 14 8.34 13.42 1.18
CA GLU A 14 7.73 13.32 -0.14
C GLU A 14 6.33 12.68 -0.08
N VAL A 15 6.12 11.67 0.79
CA VAL A 15 4.79 11.09 1.02
C VAL A 15 3.83 12.15 1.54
N ARG A 16 4.26 13.00 2.50
CA ARG A 16 3.42 14.08 3.03
C ARG A 16 3.09 15.13 1.97
N ASN A 17 4.04 15.47 1.11
CA ASN A 17 3.82 16.36 -0.03
C ASN A 17 2.79 15.74 -1.01
N TYR A 18 2.93 14.46 -1.34
CA TYR A 18 2.13 13.80 -2.36
C TYR A 18 0.73 13.46 -1.89
N MET A 19 0.56 12.99 -0.65
CA MET A 19 -0.74 12.57 -0.12
C MET A 19 -1.77 13.71 -0.08
N ASN A 20 -1.31 14.96 0.00
CA ASN A 20 -2.15 16.17 -0.02
C ASN A 20 -2.44 16.69 -1.43
N ARG A 21 -1.66 16.27 -2.42
CA ARG A 21 -1.70 16.79 -3.80
C ARG A 21 -2.32 15.84 -4.80
N TYR A 22 -2.31 14.55 -4.49
CA TYR A 22 -2.76 13.50 -5.39
C TYR A 22 -3.82 12.64 -4.72
N ASP A 23 -4.78 12.20 -5.53
CA ASP A 23 -5.85 11.32 -5.07
C ASP A 23 -5.34 9.93 -4.66
N TYR A 24 -4.23 9.50 -5.27
CA TYR A 24 -3.58 8.24 -5.00
C TYR A 24 -2.07 8.44 -5.02
N VAL A 25 -1.39 7.87 -4.03
CA VAL A 25 0.07 7.81 -3.95
C VAL A 25 0.45 6.34 -4.00
N ILE A 26 1.38 5.98 -4.87
CA ILE A 26 1.88 4.61 -4.98
C ILE A 26 3.38 4.66 -4.74
N THR A 27 3.85 3.89 -3.77
CA THR A 27 5.29 3.66 -3.55
C THR A 27 5.68 2.29 -4.07
N SER A 28 6.96 2.10 -4.34
CA SER A 28 7.54 0.81 -4.76
C SER A 28 8.90 0.64 -4.13
N GLY A 29 9.13 -0.48 -3.43
CA GLY A 29 10.41 -0.79 -2.78
C GLY A 29 10.47 -0.43 -1.29
N GLY A 30 11.54 -0.88 -0.63
CA GLY A 30 11.83 -0.57 0.77
C GLY A 30 10.87 -1.20 1.80
N ILE A 31 10.27 -2.35 1.50
CA ILE A 31 9.32 -3.07 2.39
C ILE A 31 9.74 -4.52 2.71
N GLY A 32 10.95 -4.92 2.35
CA GLY A 32 11.51 -6.22 2.69
C GLY A 32 11.97 -6.33 4.14
N SER A 33 12.82 -7.33 4.40
CA SER A 33 13.32 -7.66 5.73
C SER A 33 14.70 -7.07 6.04
N THR A 34 15.38 -6.42 5.10
CA THR A 34 16.72 -5.86 5.33
C THR A 34 16.63 -4.53 6.05
N HIS A 35 17.68 -4.10 6.75
CA HIS A 35 17.62 -2.94 7.67
C HIS A 35 17.31 -1.60 6.96
N ASP A 36 17.68 -1.50 5.69
CA ASP A 36 17.43 -0.40 4.75
C ASP A 36 16.00 -0.40 4.18
N ASP A 37 15.23 -1.48 4.31
CA ASP A 37 13.79 -1.44 4.02
C ASP A 37 13.05 -0.59 5.08
N VAL A 38 12.80 0.68 4.76
CA VAL A 38 12.24 1.70 5.69
C VAL A 38 11.01 2.45 5.15
N THR A 39 10.39 1.95 4.07
CA THR A 39 9.24 2.62 3.45
C THR A 39 8.02 2.68 4.37
N TYR A 40 7.75 1.62 5.16
CA TYR A 40 6.64 1.64 6.12
C TYR A 40 6.86 2.69 7.21
N GLU A 41 8.08 2.79 7.75
CA GLU A 41 8.51 3.76 8.74
C GLU A 41 8.36 5.19 8.20
N GLY A 42 8.81 5.43 6.97
CA GLY A 42 8.65 6.73 6.30
C GLY A 42 7.18 7.11 6.12
N VAL A 43 6.32 6.17 5.69
CA VAL A 43 4.88 6.42 5.56
C VAL A 43 4.24 6.68 6.93
N ALA A 44 4.57 5.90 7.97
CA ALA A 44 4.07 6.14 9.32
C ALA A 44 4.48 7.54 9.84
N LYS A 45 5.73 7.95 9.59
CA LYS A 45 6.24 9.27 9.95
C LYS A 45 5.57 10.40 9.16
N ALA A 46 5.24 10.18 7.89
CA ALA A 46 4.46 11.15 7.10
C ALA A 46 3.10 11.43 7.74
N LEU A 47 2.47 10.37 8.25
CA LEU A 47 1.12 10.37 8.82
C LEU A 47 1.08 10.69 10.32
N ASN A 48 2.24 10.79 10.98
CA ASN A 48 2.36 10.90 12.43
C ASN A 48 1.68 9.74 13.18
N GLU A 49 1.86 8.52 12.66
CA GLU A 49 1.30 7.27 13.18
C GLU A 49 2.40 6.37 13.75
N LYS A 50 1.99 5.41 14.59
CA LYS A 50 2.89 4.37 15.10
C LYS A 50 3.02 3.24 14.09
N ILE A 51 4.16 2.57 14.12
CA ILE A 51 4.34 1.24 13.52
C ILE A 51 3.89 0.19 14.53
N ILE A 52 3.03 -0.73 14.08
CA ILE A 52 2.57 -1.86 14.87
C ILE A 52 2.87 -3.17 14.16
N ILE A 53 2.95 -4.27 14.90
CA ILE A 53 2.91 -5.60 14.30
C ILE A 53 1.46 -5.91 13.96
N HIS A 54 1.10 -5.87 12.68
CA HIS A 54 -0.27 -6.07 12.25
C HIS A 54 -0.66 -7.55 12.36
N PRO A 55 -1.64 -7.92 13.22
CA PRO A 55 -1.86 -9.31 13.61
C PRO A 55 -2.29 -10.20 12.43
N LYS A 56 -3.16 -9.68 11.55
CA LYS A 56 -3.58 -10.42 10.35
C LYS A 56 -2.44 -10.58 9.35
N PHE A 57 -1.57 -9.57 9.23
CA PHE A 57 -0.46 -9.64 8.27
C PHE A 57 0.57 -10.68 8.75
N LEU A 58 0.91 -10.64 10.05
CA LEU A 58 1.77 -11.65 10.67
C LEU A 58 1.21 -13.06 10.48
N GLN A 59 -0.11 -13.24 10.64
CA GLN A 59 -0.75 -14.54 10.41
C GLN A 59 -0.64 -14.99 8.96
N THR A 60 -0.87 -14.10 7.99
CA THR A 60 -0.66 -14.41 6.56
C THR A 60 0.78 -14.82 6.30
N LEU A 61 1.76 -14.05 6.77
CA LEU A 61 3.18 -14.33 6.54
C LEU A 61 3.61 -15.66 7.16
N ARG A 62 3.16 -15.97 8.39
CA ARG A 62 3.42 -17.28 9.03
C ARG A 62 2.87 -18.46 8.25
N ARG A 63 1.77 -18.28 7.52
CA ARG A 63 1.17 -19.33 6.70
C ARG A 63 1.88 -19.51 5.37
N LEU A 64 2.40 -18.41 4.82
CA LEU A 64 3.24 -18.41 3.62
C LEU A 64 4.65 -18.95 3.91
N SER A 65 5.06 -18.98 5.18
CA SER A 65 6.38 -19.43 5.62
C SER A 65 6.30 -20.87 6.16
N GLU A 66 7.35 -21.66 5.97
CA GLU A 66 7.35 -23.04 6.47
C GLU A 66 7.31 -23.08 8.02
N PRO A 67 6.55 -24.03 8.62
CA PRO A 67 6.21 -24.03 10.06
C PRO A 67 7.38 -24.12 11.05
N ASN A 68 8.63 -24.31 10.59
CA ASN A 68 9.78 -24.61 11.46
C ASN A 68 10.76 -23.43 11.69
N MET A 69 10.45 -22.20 11.27
CA MET A 69 11.42 -21.08 11.33
C MET A 69 11.10 -19.95 12.34
N ILE A 70 10.03 -20.05 13.13
CA ILE A 70 9.49 -18.89 13.85
C ILE A 70 10.17 -18.68 15.21
N SER A 71 11.09 -17.72 15.29
CA SER A 71 11.55 -17.10 16.54
C SER A 71 11.05 -15.64 16.64
N SER A 72 11.05 -15.04 17.83
CA SER A 72 10.65 -13.62 18.02
C SER A 72 11.59 -12.60 17.36
N SER A 73 12.77 -13.05 16.88
CA SER A 73 13.78 -12.29 16.15
C SER A 73 13.70 -12.47 14.62
N ASP A 74 12.61 -13.04 14.09
CA ASP A 74 12.49 -13.47 12.70
C ASP A 74 12.22 -12.30 11.72
N PRO A 75 12.91 -12.26 10.54
CA PRO A 75 12.57 -11.44 9.36
C PRO A 75 11.07 -11.29 9.06
N ILE A 76 10.27 -12.33 9.31
CA ILE A 76 8.82 -12.33 9.11
C ILE A 76 8.13 -11.28 10.00
N THR A 77 8.58 -11.11 11.23
CA THR A 77 7.99 -10.14 12.17
C THR A 77 8.25 -8.71 11.69
N LYS A 78 9.41 -8.45 11.05
CA LYS A 78 9.68 -7.15 10.44
C LYS A 78 8.70 -6.85 9.30
N LEU A 79 8.44 -7.81 8.41
CA LEU A 79 7.50 -7.63 7.29
C LEU A 79 6.07 -7.28 7.76
N ALA A 80 5.67 -7.74 8.95
CA ALA A 80 4.38 -7.43 9.55
C ALA A 80 4.33 -6.06 10.27
N LYS A 81 5.44 -5.33 10.38
CA LYS A 81 5.51 -4.01 11.01
C LYS A 81 5.07 -2.94 10.01
N ILE A 82 3.85 -2.45 10.15
CA ILE A 82 3.22 -1.50 9.23
C ILE A 82 2.53 -0.36 10.01
N PRO A 83 2.18 0.77 9.36
CA PRO A 83 1.46 1.87 10.02
C PRO A 83 0.15 1.40 10.67
N GLU A 84 -0.20 1.96 11.82
CA GLU A 84 -1.35 1.53 12.63
C GLU A 84 -2.69 1.52 11.87
N SER A 85 -2.93 2.51 11.01
CA SER A 85 -4.18 2.62 10.24
C SER A 85 -4.20 1.82 8.93
N SER A 86 -3.29 0.85 8.77
CA SER A 86 -3.17 0.07 7.54
C SER A 86 -4.35 -0.86 7.27
N GLU A 87 -4.74 -0.89 6.00
CA GLU A 87 -5.62 -1.89 5.39
C GLU A 87 -4.78 -2.88 4.58
N LEU A 88 -5.15 -4.17 4.64
CA LEU A 88 -4.55 -5.22 3.81
C LEU A 88 -5.47 -5.52 2.63
N LEU A 89 -4.91 -5.37 1.43
CA LEU A 89 -5.59 -5.62 0.16
C LEU A 89 -5.07 -6.92 -0.44
N TYR A 90 -5.95 -7.89 -0.60
CA TYR A 90 -5.63 -9.19 -1.17
C TYR A 90 -6.14 -9.25 -2.61
N ALA A 91 -5.48 -10.03 -3.47
CA ALA A 91 -6.03 -10.33 -4.78
C ALA A 91 -7.36 -11.07 -4.62
N MET A 92 -8.47 -10.43 -4.99
CA MET A 92 -9.79 -11.07 -5.11
C MET A 92 -9.88 -11.69 -6.51
N GLY A 93 -10.19 -13.00 -6.59
CA GLY A 93 -10.61 -13.60 -7.88
C GLY A 93 -10.13 -15.01 -8.20
N ILE A 94 -9.32 -15.65 -7.35
CA ILE A 94 -9.14 -17.11 -7.41
C ILE A 94 -9.87 -17.67 -6.18
N GLN A 95 -10.84 -18.55 -6.42
CA GLN A 95 -11.80 -19.07 -5.47
C GLN A 95 -11.23 -19.41 -4.08
N MET A 96 -12.06 -19.19 -3.05
CA MET A 96 -11.86 -19.44 -1.61
C MET A 96 -10.99 -18.43 -0.88
N ASP A 97 -11.46 -17.98 0.29
CA ASP A 97 -10.70 -17.38 1.40
C ASP A 97 -9.19 -17.22 1.13
N SER A 98 -8.79 -16.16 0.40
CA SER A 98 -7.43 -16.02 -0.17
C SER A 98 -6.37 -15.57 0.84
N GLU A 99 -6.53 -16.07 2.05
CA GLU A 99 -5.70 -15.94 3.23
C GLU A 99 -4.29 -16.61 3.03
N SER A 100 -4.04 -17.12 1.81
CA SER A 100 -2.81 -17.71 1.27
C SER A 100 -2.10 -16.81 0.23
N SER A 101 -2.47 -15.54 0.09
CA SER A 101 -1.80 -14.58 -0.81
C SER A 101 -1.10 -13.47 -0.03
N TYR A 102 0.05 -13.00 -0.52
CA TYR A 102 0.73 -11.83 0.06
C TYR A 102 -0.10 -10.56 -0.19
N PRO A 103 -0.50 -9.81 0.85
CA PRO A 103 -1.33 -8.61 0.70
C PRO A 103 -0.51 -7.40 0.24
N ILE A 104 -1.19 -6.44 -0.38
CA ILE A 104 -0.71 -5.07 -0.51
C ILE A 104 -1.17 -4.26 0.70
N VAL A 105 -0.29 -3.42 1.22
CA VAL A 105 -0.62 -2.52 2.32
C VAL A 105 -1.10 -1.18 1.77
N LYS A 106 -2.24 -0.72 2.27
CA LYS A 106 -2.81 0.60 1.98
C LYS A 106 -2.98 1.38 3.27
N VAL A 107 -2.67 2.67 3.24
CA VAL A 107 -2.97 3.60 4.33
C VAL A 107 -3.51 4.90 3.73
N LYS A 108 -4.73 5.30 4.09
CA LYS A 108 -5.42 6.43 3.43
C LYS A 108 -5.43 6.27 1.89
N ASN A 109 -4.89 7.23 1.16
CA ASN A 109 -4.72 7.22 -0.29
C ASN A 109 -3.36 6.68 -0.76
N ILE A 110 -2.56 6.10 0.14
CA ILE A 110 -1.20 5.62 -0.13
C ILE A 110 -1.22 4.09 -0.26
N PHE A 111 -0.77 3.58 -1.41
CA PHE A 111 -0.55 2.16 -1.66
C PHE A 111 0.95 1.88 -1.63
N ILE A 112 1.35 0.90 -0.83
CA ILE A 112 2.75 0.59 -0.57
C ILE A 112 3.08 -0.75 -1.21
N LEU A 113 3.77 -0.72 -2.36
CA LEU A 113 4.06 -1.91 -3.15
C LEU A 113 5.51 -2.39 -2.97
N PRO A 114 5.76 -3.70 -3.14
CA PRO A 114 7.12 -4.24 -3.19
C PRO A 114 7.87 -3.76 -4.43
N GLY A 115 9.20 -3.66 -4.33
CA GLY A 115 10.08 -3.32 -5.45
C GLY A 115 10.31 -4.47 -6.43
N VAL A 116 10.04 -5.71 -6.01
CA VAL A 116 10.19 -6.90 -6.88
C VAL A 116 9.14 -6.83 -8.01
N PRO A 117 9.55 -6.81 -9.30
CA PRO A 117 8.64 -6.51 -10.40
C PRO A 117 7.40 -7.39 -10.50
N CYS A 118 7.51 -8.70 -10.21
CA CYS A 118 6.35 -9.60 -10.27
C CYS A 118 5.30 -9.27 -9.19
N LEU A 119 5.73 -8.96 -7.97
CA LEU A 119 4.84 -8.60 -6.86
C LEU A 119 4.28 -7.17 -7.05
N PHE A 120 5.10 -6.26 -7.58
CA PHE A 120 4.66 -4.92 -7.96
C PHE A 120 3.51 -4.98 -8.97
N ASN A 121 3.68 -5.74 -10.05
CA ASN A 121 2.65 -5.90 -11.09
C ASN A 121 1.37 -6.52 -10.54
N MET A 122 1.47 -7.51 -9.65
CA MET A 122 0.31 -8.07 -8.95
C MET A 122 -0.41 -7.01 -8.12
N GLY A 123 0.32 -6.18 -7.37
CA GLY A 123 -0.25 -5.08 -6.59
C GLY A 123 -0.96 -4.04 -7.46
N LEU A 124 -0.41 -3.74 -8.64
CA LEU A 124 -1.06 -2.86 -9.60
C LEU A 124 -2.41 -3.40 -10.09
N GLU A 125 -2.54 -4.70 -10.33
CA GLU A 125 -3.83 -5.30 -10.72
C GLU A 125 -4.89 -5.12 -9.62
N ILE A 126 -4.51 -5.28 -8.35
CA ILE A 126 -5.39 -5.02 -7.21
C ILE A 126 -5.82 -3.55 -7.17
N ILE A 127 -4.87 -2.63 -7.33
CA ILE A 127 -5.13 -1.19 -7.34
C ILE A 127 -6.06 -0.81 -8.50
N LYS A 128 -5.87 -1.36 -9.70
CA LYS A 128 -6.72 -1.09 -10.86
C LYS A 128 -8.19 -1.36 -10.55
N VAL A 129 -8.50 -2.48 -9.92
CA VAL A 129 -9.87 -2.80 -9.49
C VAL A 129 -10.39 -1.72 -8.54
N ILE A 130 -9.64 -1.36 -7.51
CA ILE A 130 -10.07 -0.36 -6.51
C ILE A 130 -10.29 1.02 -7.15
N VAL A 131 -9.38 1.45 -8.02
CA VAL A 131 -9.45 2.77 -8.68
C VAL A 131 -10.56 2.81 -9.73
N MET A 132 -10.73 1.75 -10.53
CA MET A 132 -11.77 1.69 -11.56
C MET A 132 -13.18 1.58 -10.98
N PHE A 133 -13.33 0.92 -9.84
CA PHE A 133 -14.62 0.76 -9.15
C PHE A 133 -14.84 1.80 -8.04
N ASN A 134 -14.10 2.92 -8.03
CA ASN A 134 -14.33 3.97 -7.04
C ASN A 134 -15.66 4.70 -7.31
N PRO A 135 -16.70 4.52 -6.47
CA PRO A 135 -18.03 5.06 -6.73
C PRO A 135 -18.05 6.60 -6.73
N GLU A 136 -17.27 7.24 -5.88
CA GLU A 136 -17.15 8.71 -5.76
C GLU A 136 -16.61 9.38 -7.03
N LYS A 137 -15.74 8.68 -7.78
CA LYS A 137 -15.20 9.17 -9.06
C LYS A 137 -15.93 8.64 -10.29
N SER A 138 -16.69 7.55 -10.14
CA SER A 138 -17.48 6.96 -11.23
C SER A 138 -18.67 7.83 -11.65
N LEU A 139 -19.12 8.76 -10.79
CA LEU A 139 -20.20 9.71 -11.06
C LEU A 139 -19.78 10.90 -11.96
N ASP A 140 -18.47 11.16 -12.12
CA ASP A 140 -17.96 12.42 -12.68
C ASP A 140 -17.71 12.37 -14.22
N VAL A 141 -17.80 11.20 -14.86
CA VAL A 141 -17.53 11.09 -16.31
C VAL A 141 -18.72 11.58 -17.16
N ARG A 142 -19.95 11.50 -16.64
CA ARG A 142 -21.15 11.91 -17.39
C ARG A 142 -21.53 13.38 -17.19
N GLU A 143 -21.17 14.02 -16.08
CA GLU A 143 -21.60 15.39 -15.78
C GLU A 143 -20.64 16.49 -16.24
N ARG A 144 -19.33 16.22 -16.36
CA ARG A 144 -18.36 17.21 -16.86
C ARG A 144 -18.56 17.59 -18.34
N THR A 145 -19.14 16.70 -19.13
CA THR A 145 -19.47 16.99 -20.54
C THR A 145 -20.78 17.78 -20.67
N ALA A 146 -21.67 17.70 -19.68
CA ALA A 146 -22.94 18.43 -19.67
C ALA A 146 -22.78 19.87 -19.14
N LEU A 147 -21.94 20.09 -18.12
CA LEU A 147 -21.74 21.43 -17.53
C LEU A 147 -20.96 22.40 -18.43
N ARG A 148 -20.09 21.91 -19.33
CA ARG A 148 -19.43 22.76 -20.34
C ARG A 148 -20.34 23.19 -21.50
N LYS A 149 -21.52 22.58 -21.65
CA LYS A 149 -22.51 22.97 -22.68
C LYS A 149 -23.65 23.84 -22.14
N THR A 150 -23.80 23.96 -20.82
CA THR A 150 -24.91 24.72 -20.22
C THR A 150 -24.48 26.07 -19.65
N VAL A 151 -23.21 26.26 -19.27
CA VAL A 151 -22.72 27.57 -18.83
C VAL A 151 -21.89 28.18 -19.95
N GLY A 152 -22.58 28.73 -20.94
CA GLY A 152 -21.99 29.75 -21.81
C GLY A 152 -21.89 31.05 -21.03
N VAL A 153 -20.68 31.37 -20.55
CA VAL A 153 -20.12 32.72 -20.40
C VAL A 153 -18.61 32.61 -20.65
#